data_AF-A0A0G2AY73-F1
#
_entry.id   AF-A0A0G2AY73-F1
#
_cell.length_a   1.000
_cell.length_b   1.000
_cell.length_c   1.000
_cell.angle_alpha   90.00
_cell.angle_beta   90.00
_cell.angle_gamma   90.00
#
_symmetry.space_group_name_H-M   'P 1'
#
loop_
_entity.id
_entity.type
_entity.pdbx_description
1 polymer ?
#
loop_
_entity_poly.entity_id
_entity_poly.type
_entity_poly.pdbx_seq_one_letter_code
_entity_poly.pdbx_strand_id
1 'polypeptide(L)' 'MNRCNIDEATARRLSVKAECDPRTLRKVLRGAETNTLSAKRARAVLIEAGFLNDAETVLRQAI' A
#
# COMPACT_ATOMS: atom_id res chain seq x y z
N MET A 1 4.63 -17.74 1.74
CA MET A 1 4.16 -16.34 1.87
C MET A 1 3.12 -16.08 0.78
N ASN A 2 1.84 -16.16 1.14
CA ASN A 2 0.75 -15.92 0.19
C ASN A 2 0.84 -14.47 -0.31
N ARG A 3 0.99 -14.30 -1.62
CA ARG A 3 1.04 -12.97 -2.25
C ARG A 3 -0.33 -12.34 -2.06
N CYS A 4 -0.46 -11.37 -1.17
CA CYS A 4 -1.65 -10.52 -1.05
C CYS A 4 -1.87 -9.82 -2.40
N ASN A 5 -2.66 -10.45 -3.26
CA ASN A 5 -3.02 -9.90 -4.56
C ASN A 5 -4.33 -9.15 -4.34
N ILE A 6 -4.24 -7.82 -4.29
CA ILE A 6 -5.43 -6.96 -4.36
C ILE A 6 -6.04 -7.15 -5.75
N ASP A 7 -7.32 -7.48 -5.79
CA ASP A 7 -8.08 -7.54 -7.04
C ASP A 7 -7.99 -6.20 -7.80
N GLU A 8 -8.02 -6.25 -9.12
CA GLU A 8 -7.84 -5.06 -9.96
C GLU A 8 -8.90 -3.98 -9.71
N ALA A 9 -10.16 -4.37 -9.48
CA ALA A 9 -11.22 -3.43 -9.14
C ALA A 9 -10.95 -2.75 -7.79
N THR A 10 -10.45 -3.51 -6.82
CA THR A 10 -10.09 -2.99 -5.49
C THR A 10 -8.90 -2.05 -5.57
N ALA A 11 -7.84 -2.45 -6.29
CA ALA A 11 -6.67 -1.60 -6.51
C ALA A 11 -7.05 -0.28 -7.18
N ARG A 12 -7.95 -0.29 -8.16
CA ARG A 12 -8.44 0.92 -8.84
C ARG A 12 -9.27 1.82 -7.92
N ARG A 13 -10.12 1.26 -7.06
CA ARG A 13 -10.90 2.05 -6.08
C ARG A 13 -9.99 2.72 -5.06
N LEU A 14 -9.03 1.97 -4.52
CA LEU A 14 -8.08 2.48 -3.54
C LEU A 14 -7.12 3.50 -4.16
N SER A 15 -6.76 3.34 -5.44
CA SER A 15 -5.85 4.26 -6.13
C SER A 15 -6.48 5.64 -6.33
N VAL A 16 -7.79 5.69 -6.60
CA VAL A 16 -8.56 6.94 -6.65
C VAL A 16 -8.59 7.59 -5.28
N LYS A 17 -8.87 6.84 -4.20
CA LYS A 17 -8.87 7.37 -2.83
C LYS A 17 -7.49 7.89 -2.40
N ALA A 18 -6.43 7.20 -2.79
CA ALA A 18 -5.05 7.57 -2.47
C ALA A 18 -4.46 8.63 -3.41
N GLU A 19 -5.20 9.07 -4.43
CA GLU A 19 -4.75 9.97 -5.49
C GLU A 19 -3.41 9.53 -6.09
N CYS A 20 -3.28 8.23 -6.40
CA CYS A 20 -2.04 7.65 -6.89
C CYS A 20 -2.28 6.58 -7.96
N ASP A 21 -1.21 6.13 -8.60
CA ASP A 21 -1.27 5.05 -9.58
C ASP A 21 -1.49 3.68 -8.89
N PRO A 22 -2.30 2.77 -9.44
CA PRO A 22 -2.48 1.41 -8.90
C PRO A 22 -1.17 0.63 -8.73
N ARG A 23 -0.15 0.92 -9.57
CA ARG A 23 1.19 0.32 -9.44
C ARG A 23 1.88 0.75 -8.15
N THR A 24 1.62 1.97 -7.65
CA THR A 24 2.15 2.47 -6.39
C THR A 24 1.58 1.68 -5.21
N LEU A 25 0.27 1.38 -5.21
CA LEU A 25 -0.33 0.50 -4.19
C LEU A 25 0.33 -0.88 -4.17
N ARG A 26 0.51 -1.50 -5.34
CA ARG A 26 1.17 -2.81 -5.46
C ARG A 26 2.64 -2.76 -4.99
N LYS A 27 3.35 -1.65 -5.23
CA LYS A 27 4.73 -1.44 -4.73
C LYS A 27 4.76 -1.33 -3.21
N VAL A 28 3.89 -0.50 -2.63
CA VAL A 28 3.79 -0.30 -1.17
C VAL A 28 3.40 -1.61 -0.49
N LEU A 29 2.43 -2.35 -1.03
CA LEU A 29 2.01 -3.65 -0.49
C LEU A 29 3.13 -4.70 -0.54
N ARG A 30 4.01 -4.64 -1.54
CA ARG A 30 5.21 -5.50 -1.61
C ARG A 30 6.33 -5.08 -0.67
N GLY A 31 6.15 -3.98 0.06
CA GLY A 31 7.18 -3.41 0.92
C GLY A 31 8.32 -2.74 0.17
N ALA A 32 8.09 -2.28 -1.07
CA ALA A 32 9.07 -1.47 -1.76
C ALA A 32 9.19 -0.12 -1.05
N GLU A 33 10.40 0.20 -0.59
CA GLU A 33 10.70 1.47 0.06
C GLU A 33 10.43 2.61 -0.91
N THR A 34 9.37 3.36 -0.62
CA THR A 34 8.96 4.50 -1.41
C THR A 34 8.65 5.65 -0.44
N ASN A 35 9.59 6.61 -0.33
CA ASN A 35 9.44 7.79 0.53
C ASN A 35 8.79 8.97 -0.22
N THR A 36 7.83 8.67 -1.11
CA THR A 36 7.10 9.68 -1.86
C THR A 36 5.77 10.00 -1.18
N LEU A 37 5.21 11.18 -1.41
CA LEU A 37 3.89 11.56 -0.89
C LEU A 37 2.81 10.57 -1.32
N SER A 38 2.84 10.13 -2.59
CA SER A 38 1.91 9.14 -3.13
C SER A 38 2.01 7.79 -2.42
N ALA A 39 3.21 7.37 -2.02
CA ALA A 39 3.41 6.14 -1.26
C ALA A 39 2.88 6.24 0.18
N LYS A 40 3.04 7.40 0.83
CA LYS A 40 2.45 7.66 2.16
C LYS A 40 0.92 7.60 2.11
N ARG A 41 0.30 8.22 1.10
CA ARG A 41 -1.15 8.16 0.87
C ARG A 41 -1.63 6.75 0.55
N ALA A 42 -0.93 6.05 -0.35
CA ALA A 42 -1.20 4.66 -0.68
C ALA A 42 -1.16 3.75 0.55
N ARG A 43 -0.15 3.93 1.42
CA ARG A 43 -0.03 3.19 2.68
C ARG A 43 -1.20 3.45 3.61
N ALA A 44 -1.57 4.71 3.84
CA ALA A 44 -2.70 5.06 4.71
C ALA A 44 -4.00 4.38 4.23
N VAL A 45 -4.29 4.45 2.93
CA VAL A 45 -5.49 3.83 2.34
C VAL A 45 -5.45 2.30 2.44
N LEU A 46 -4.28 1.66 2.27
CA LEU A 46 -4.14 0.22 2.43
C LEU A 46 -4.33 -0.24 3.88
N ILE A 47 -3.88 0.56 4.86
CA ILE A 47 -4.11 0.30 6.29
C ILE A 47 -5.59 0.44 6.63
N GLU A 48 -6.24 1.54 6.21
CA GLU A 48 -7.69 1.73 6.40
C GLU A 48 -8.52 0.59 5.79
N ALA A 49 -8.10 0.07 4.64
CA ALA A 49 -8.76 -1.04 3.96
C ALA A 49 -8.38 -2.44 4.52
N GLY A 50 -7.51 -2.51 5.54
CA GLY A 50 -7.10 -3.76 6.18
C GLY A 50 -6.13 -4.62 5.36
N PHE A 51 -5.51 -4.07 4.32
CA PHE A 51 -4.51 -4.77 3.51
C PHE A 51 -3.09 -4.68 4.08
N LEU A 52 -2.84 -3.76 5.00
CA LEU A 52 -1.56 -3.56 5.67
C LEU A 52 -1.77 -3.41 7.18
N ASN A 53 -0.95 -4.11 7.95
CA ASN A 53 -0.90 -3.95 9.41
C ASN A 53 0.13 -2.88 9.77
N ASP A 54 -0.24 -1.97 10.69
CA ASP A 54 0.63 -0.88 11.15
C ASP A 54 1.95 -1.43 11.72
N ALA A 55 1.87 -2.51 12.51
CA ALA A 55 3.02 -3.19 13.11
C ALA A 55 4.01 -3.76 12.08
N GLU A 56 3.52 -4.34 10.98
CA GLU A 56 4.37 -4.88 9.92
C GLU A 56 5.10 -3.76 9.15
N THR A 57 4.55 -2.54 9.23
CA THR A 57 5.12 -1.41 8.52
C THR A 57 6.11 -0.61 9.36
N VAL A 58 5.94 -0.55 10.69
CA VAL A 58 6.96 0.00 11.60
C VAL A 58 8.24 -0.84 11.53
N LEU A 59 8.11 -2.18 11.49
CA LEU A 59 9.26 -3.08 11.43
C LEU A 59 10.08 -2.92 10.13
N ARG A 60 9.43 -2.61 9.00
CA ARG A 60 10.09 -2.42 7.69
C ARG A 60 10.69 -1.03 7.48
N GLN A 61 10.32 -0.04 8.29
CA GLN A 61 10.91 1.30 8.25
C GLN A 61 12.06 1.49 9.25
N ALA A 62 12.27 0.53 10.16
CA ALA A 62 13.25 0.60 11.23
C ALA A 62 14.58 -0.14 10.91
N ILE A 63 14.80 -0.52 9.66
CA ILE A 63 16.04 -1.17 9.17
C ILE A 63 16.75 -0.22 8.21
#